data_AF-W4P981-F1
#
_entry.id   AF-W4P981-F1
#
_cell.length_a   1.000
_cell.length_b   1.000
_cell.length_c   1.000
_cell.angle_alpha   90.00
_cell.angle_beta   90.00
_cell.angle_gamma   90.00
#
_symmetry.space_group_name_H-M   'P 1'
#
loop_
_entity.id
_entity.type
_entity.pdbx_description
1 polymer ?
#
loop_
_entity_poly.entity_id
_entity_poly.type
_entity_poly.pdbx_seq_one_letter_code
_entity_poly.pdbx_strand_id
1 'polypeptide(L)'
;MSNLYGSLCVSDIPKELFKKAENGKIYLNIAVIERKEVSQFGHTHFISCAPKQEERKEGVNYFCGDMKTFAPKTPTPEQVEQAPPAPIDDLPF
;
A
#
# COMPACT_ATOMS: atom_id res chain seq x y z
N MET A 1 -8.73 12.96 0.51
CA MET A 1 -7.57 12.24 -0.08
C MET A 1 -7.27 11.06 0.81
N SER A 2 -7.38 9.85 0.27
CA SER A 2 -7.12 8.62 1.02
C SER A 2 -5.64 8.30 0.92
N ASN A 3 -4.95 8.16 2.06
CA ASN A 3 -3.55 7.72 2.07
C ASN A 3 -3.50 6.22 1.82
N LEU A 4 -2.55 5.75 1.02
CA LEU A 4 -2.29 4.32 0.84
C LEU A 4 -1.09 3.91 1.70
N TYR A 5 -1.16 2.74 2.31
CA TYR A 5 -0.05 2.14 3.03
C TYR A 5 0.12 0.67 2.64
N GLY A 6 1.37 0.20 2.64
CA GLY A 6 1.69 -1.14 2.21
C GLY A 6 3.16 -1.46 2.38
N SER A 7 3.57 -2.60 1.82
CA SER A 7 4.96 -3.06 1.83
C SER A 7 5.40 -3.39 0.41
N LEU A 8 6.67 -3.16 0.14
CA LEU A 8 7.32 -3.45 -1.13
C LEU A 8 8.32 -4.60 -0.92
N CYS A 9 8.19 -5.67 -1.69
CA CYS A 9 9.17 -6.76 -1.70
C CYS A 9 10.38 -6.35 -2.53
N VAL A 10 11.45 -5.92 -1.86
CA VAL A 10 12.67 -5.47 -2.55
C VAL A 10 13.43 -6.61 -3.24
N SER A 11 13.22 -7.86 -2.82
CA SER A 11 13.87 -9.04 -3.40
C SER A 11 13.32 -9.39 -4.79
N ASP A 12 12.05 -9.08 -5.04
CA ASP A 12 11.37 -9.38 -6.30
C ASP A 12 11.61 -8.31 -7.38
N ILE A 13 12.25 -7.19 -7.02
CA ILE A 13 12.51 -6.09 -7.94
C ILE A 13 13.78 -6.39 -8.73
N PRO A 14 13.71 -6.47 -10.08
CA PRO A 14 14.89 -6.69 -10.90
C PRO A 14 15.88 -5.54 -10.72
N LYS A 15 17.13 -5.86 -10.37
CA LYS A 15 18.15 -4.86 -10.04
C LYS A 15 18.46 -3.89 -11.19
N GLU A 16 18.21 -4.34 -12.42
CA GLU A 16 18.40 -3.56 -13.64
C GLU A 16 17.44 -2.36 -13.75
N LEU A 17 16.33 -2.36 -13.01
CA LEU A 17 15.35 -1.27 -13.03
C LEU A 17 15.76 -0.08 -12.15
N PHE A 18 16.75 -0.26 -11.28
CA PHE A 18 17.26 0.81 -10.44
C PHE A 18 18.12 1.78 -11.27
N LYS A 19 17.70 3.04 -11.33
CA LYS A 19 18.37 4.07 -12.11
C LYS A 19 19.08 5.06 -11.20
N LYS A 20 20.41 5.14 -11.32
CA LYS A 20 21.20 6.17 -10.65
C LYS A 20 21.08 7.47 -11.43
N ALA A 21 20.56 8.52 -10.80
CA ALA A 21 20.50 9.86 -11.39
C ALA A 21 21.80 10.63 -11.12
N GLU A 22 21.95 11.77 -11.78
CA GLU A 22 23.14 12.64 -11.68
C GLU A 22 23.40 13.13 -10.25
N ASN A 23 22.35 13.26 -9.44
CA ASN A 23 22.45 13.59 -8.01
C ASN A 23 23.02 12.46 -7.14
N GLY A 24 23.42 11.33 -7.74
CA GLY A 24 23.98 10.17 -7.06
C GLY A 24 22.95 9.25 -6.41
N LYS A 25 21.67 9.62 -6.40
CA LYS A 25 20.58 8.83 -5.80
C LYS A 25 20.04 7.81 -6.79
N ILE A 26 19.48 6.73 -6.25
CA ILE A 26 18.91 5.63 -7.01
C ILE A 26 17.38 5.76 -6.98
N TYR A 27 16.76 5.62 -8.15
CA TYR A 27 15.32 5.74 -8.34
C TYR A 27 14.76 4.46 -8.98
N LEU A 28 13.51 4.17 -8.65
CA LEU A 28 12.73 3.10 -9.26
C LEU A 28 11.37 3.68 -9.66
N ASN A 29 10.97 3.43 -10.90
CA ASN A 29 9.64 3.80 -11.36
C ASN A 29 8.64 2.73 -10.93
N ILE A 30 7.57 3.14 -10.26
CA ILE A 30 6.49 2.26 -9.82
C ILE A 30 5.14 2.78 -10.34
N ALA A 31 4.21 1.85 -10.53
CA ALA A 31 2.80 2.13 -10.78
C ALA A 31 1.98 1.52 -9.64
N VAL A 32 1.05 2.30 -9.09
CA VAL A 32 0.05 1.84 -8.12
C VAL A 32 -1.25 1.65 -8.87
N ILE A 33 -1.80 0.45 -8.83
CA ILE A 33 -2.94 0.04 -9.63
C ILE A 33 -4.04 -0.46 -8.69
N GLU A 34 -5.25 0.06 -8.87
CA GLU A 34 -6.42 -0.38 -8.12
C GLU A 34 -6.81 -1.80 -8.57
N ARG A 35 -7.08 -2.67 -7.59
CA ARG A 35 -7.57 -4.03 -7.83
C ARG A 35 -9.06 -3.96 -8.14
N LYS A 36 -9.52 -4.76 -9.10
CA LYS A 36 -10.96 -4.91 -9.38
C LYS A 36 -11.71 -5.50 -8.19
N GLU A 37 -11.06 -6.39 -7.45
CA GLU A 37 -11.59 -7.04 -6.27
C GLU A 37 -10.58 -6.90 -5.12
N VAL A 38 -11.09 -6.58 -3.93
CA VAL A 38 -10.26 -6.47 -2.73
C VAL A 38 -9.64 -7.83 -2.43
N SER A 39 -8.34 -7.86 -2.12
CA SER A 39 -7.66 -9.11 -1.79
C SER A 39 -8.22 -9.71 -0.49
N GLN A 40 -7.97 -11.01 -0.27
CA GLN A 40 -8.31 -11.71 0.98
C GLN A 40 -7.77 -11.03 2.26
N PHE A 41 -6.74 -10.19 2.14
CA PHE A 41 -6.12 -9.44 3.25
C PHE A 41 -6.55 -7.97 3.30
N GLY A 42 -7.57 -7.58 2.52
CA GLY A 42 -8.05 -6.19 2.48
C GLY A 42 -7.20 -5.26 1.62
N HIS A 43 -6.32 -5.79 0.76
CA HIS A 43 -5.53 -4.96 -0.15
C HIS A 43 -6.39 -4.52 -1.33
N THR A 44 -6.52 -3.21 -1.46
CA THR A 44 -7.28 -2.52 -2.52
C THR A 44 -6.43 -2.22 -3.74
N HIS A 45 -5.12 -2.13 -3.58
CA HIS A 45 -4.20 -1.69 -4.62
C HIS A 45 -3.00 -2.64 -4.66
N PHE A 46 -2.36 -2.74 -5.81
CA PHE A 46 -1.06 -3.38 -5.95
C PHE A 46 -0.04 -2.46 -6.58
N ILE A 47 1.22 -2.77 -6.33
CA ILE A 47 2.37 -2.04 -6.86
C ILE A 47 3.05 -2.91 -7.90
N SER A 48 3.32 -2.32 -9.06
CA SER A 48 4.15 -2.92 -10.10
C SER A 48 5.29 -1.99 -10.46
N CYS A 49 6.47 -2.55 -10.76
CA CYS A 49 7.55 -1.78 -11.37
C CYS A 49 7.09 -1.33 -12.76
N ALA A 50 7.34 -0.06 -13.10
CA ALA A 50 6.97 0.55 -14.36
C ALA A 50 8.22 0.89 -15.19
N PRO A 51 8.94 -0.14 -15.72
CA PRO A 51 10.07 0.10 -16.61
C PRO A 51 9.60 0.76 -17.92
N LYS A 52 10.53 1.41 -18.62
CA LYS A 52 10.26 1.90 -19.98
C LYS A 52 9.94 0.70 -20.89
N GLN A 53 9.20 0.95 -21.97
CA GLN A 53 8.77 -0.10 -22.89
C GLN A 53 9.93 -0.95 -23.42
N GLU A 54 11.08 -0.32 -23.68
CA GLU A 54 12.30 -0.96 -24.19
C GLU A 54 12.99 -1.87 -23.15
N GLU A 55 12.79 -1.59 -21.85
CA GLU A 55 13.37 -2.35 -20.73
C GLU A 55 12.44 -3.46 -20.25
N ARG A 56 11.22 -3.54 -20.81
CA ARG A 56 10.27 -4.61 -20.50
C ARG A 56 10.76 -5.91 -21.10
N LYS A 57 10.96 -6.88 -20.23
CA LYS A 57 11.33 -8.25 -20.58
C LYS A 57 10.06 -9.10 -20.56
N GLU A 58 9.85 -9.86 -21.63
CA GLU A 58 8.74 -10.82 -21.68
C GLU A 58 8.93 -11.90 -20.62
N GLY A 59 7.84 -12.28 -19.94
CA GLY A 59 7.85 -13.30 -18.89
C GLY A 59 8.34 -12.83 -17.50
N VAL A 60 8.75 -11.57 -17.34
CA VAL A 60 9.13 -11.03 -16.02
C VAL A 60 7.90 -10.48 -15.30
N ASN A 61 7.68 -10.95 -14.06
CA ASN A 61 6.68 -10.37 -13.19
C ASN A 61 7.24 -9.10 -12.54
N TYR A 62 6.60 -7.97 -12.81
CA TYR A 62 6.97 -6.68 -12.23
C TYR A 62 6.21 -6.35 -10.96
N PHE A 63 5.29 -7.21 -10.52
CA PHE A 63 4.60 -7.06 -9.25
C PHE A 63 5.59 -7.05 -8.10
N CYS A 64 5.53 -6.02 -7.26
CA CYS A 64 6.49 -5.82 -6.18
C CYS A 64 5.84 -5.47 -4.85
N GLY A 65 4.51 -5.46 -4.73
CA GLY A 65 3.87 -5.28 -3.44
C GLY A 65 2.37 -5.02 -3.50
N ASP A 66 1.79 -4.90 -2.30
CA ASP A 66 0.37 -4.63 -2.08
C ASP A 66 0.18 -3.39 -1.21
N MET A 67 -0.89 -2.65 -1.49
CA MET A 67 -1.31 -1.49 -0.71
C MET A 67 -2.79 -1.55 -0.33
N LYS A 68 -3.10 -0.96 0.82
CA LYS A 68 -4.45 -0.72 1.28
C LYS A 68 -4.65 0.72 1.69
N THR A 69 -5.89 1.16 1.62
CA THR A 69 -6.28 2.46 2.14
C THR A 69 -6.02 2.52 3.64
N PHE A 70 -5.31 3.56 4.06
CA PHE A 70 -5.16 3.93 5.45
C PHE A 70 -6.49 4.50 5.94
N ALA A 71 -7.28 3.64 6.60
CA ALA A 71 -8.45 4.07 7.34
C ALA A 71 -8.07 4.19 8.82
N PRO A 72 -8.32 5.34 9.48
CA PRO A 72 -8.30 5.38 10.94
C PRO A 72 -9.31 4.34 11.45
N LYS A 73 -8.91 3.53 12.44
CA LYS A 73 -9.80 2.54 13.05
C LYS A 73 -10.91 3.28 13.82
N THR A 74 -11.99 3.63 13.14
CA THR A 74 -13.25 3.95 13.80
C THR A 74 -13.81 2.65 14.39
N PRO A 75 -14.16 2.63 15.68
CA PRO A 75 -14.78 1.44 16.27
C PRO A 75 -16.09 1.14 15.54
N THR A 76 -16.32 -0.13 15.24
CA THR A 76 -17.59 -0.56 14.63
C THR A 76 -18.74 -0.43 15.63
N PRO A 77 -20.00 -0.31 15.18
CA PRO A 77 -21.16 -0.27 16.09
C PRO A 77 -21.17 -1.44 17.09
N GLU A 78 -20.78 -2.65 16.64
CA GLU A 78 -20.68 -3.84 17.49
C GLU A 78 -19.57 -3.73 18.55
N GLN A 79 -18.42 -3.14 18.20
CA GLN A 79 -17.34 -2.88 19.16
C GLN A 79 -17.74 -1.82 20.20
N VAL A 80 -18.58 -0.86 19.82
CA VAL A 80 -19.14 0.14 20.75
C VAL A 80 -20.17 -0.51 21.67
N GLU A 81 -21.01 -1.40 21.17
CA GLU A 81 -22.02 -2.11 21.97
C GLU A 81 -21.40 -3.06 23.01
N GLN A 82 -20.25 -3.66 22.67
CA GLN A 82 -19.50 -4.53 23.59
C GLN A 82 -18.53 -3.78 24.52
N ALA A 83 -18.39 -2.46 24.34
CA ALA A 83 -17.48 -1.67 25.16
C ALA A 83 -18.04 -1.49 26.59
N PRO A 84 -17.18 -1.47 27.63
CA PRO A 84 -17.63 -1.15 28.98
C PRO A 84 -18.22 0.27 29.03
N PRO A 85 -19.22 0.52 29.90
CA PRO A 85 -19.78 1.86 30.07
C PRO A 85 -18.70 2.84 30.52
N ALA A 86 -18.67 4.01 29.89
CA ALA A 86 -17.72 5.07 30.24
C ALA A 86 -18.04 5.65 31.64
N PRO A 87 -17.03 6.01 32.45
CA PRO A 87 -17.24 6.75 33.69
C PRO A 87 -17.86 8.12 33.39
N ILE A 88 -19.01 8.42 34.00
CA ILE A 88 -19.81 9.63 33.71
C ILE A 88 -19.12 10.90 34.27
N ASP A 89 -18.29 10.74 35.31
CA ASP A 89 -17.63 11.85 36.02
C ASP A 89 -16.55 12.59 35.19
N ASP A 90 -16.07 12.01 34.08
CA ASP A 90 -14.99 12.58 33.25
C ASP A 90 -15.54 13.17 31.93
N LEU A 91 -16.85 13.39 31.85
CA LEU A 91 -17.52 13.96 30.69
C LEU A 91 -17.63 15.48 30.82
N PRO A 92 -17.31 16.25 29.77
CA PRO A 92 -17.24 17.72 29.83
C PRO A 92 -18.61 18.42 29.77
N PHE A 93 -19.71 17.73 30.11
CA PHE A 93 -21.07 18.24 30.07
C PHE A 93 -21.83 17.98 31.37
#